data_AF-A0A8M8ULX9-F1
#
_entry.id   AF-A0A8M8ULX9-F1
#
_cell.length_a   1.000
_cell.length_b   1.000
_cell.length_c   1.000
_cell.angle_alpha   90.00
_cell.angle_beta   90.00
_cell.angle_gamma   90.00
#
_symmetry.space_group_name_H-M   'P 1'
#
loop_
_entity.id
_entity.type
_entity.pdbx_description
1 polymer ?
#
loop_
_entity_poly.entity_id
_entity_poly.type
_entity_poly.pdbx_seq_one_letter_code
_entity_poly.pdbx_strand_id
1 'polypeptide(L)' 'MLKAAIRDPDPVVFLENELLYGDSFPVSAEALDSSFCLPIGKAKIEREGNDVTVNHCFLEDGWLCSKDEEEAGES' A
#
# COMPACT_ATOMS: atom_id res chain seq x y z
N MET A 1 -3.02 -3.10 -7.58
CA MET A 1 -4.48 -2.94 -7.39
C MET A 1 -5.24 -2.72 -8.69
N LEU A 2 -4.74 -1.90 -9.64
CA LEU A 2 -5.41 -1.63 -10.92
C LEU A 2 -5.88 -2.88 -11.69
N LYS A 3 -5.04 -3.94 -11.75
CA LYS A 3 -5.42 -5.23 -12.37
C LYS A 3 -6.66 -5.89 -11.75
N ALA A 4 -6.85 -5.76 -10.44
CA ALA A 4 -8.01 -6.30 -9.74
C ALA A 4 -9.26 -5.45 -10.01
N ALA A 5 -9.11 -4.11 -10.00
CA ALA A 5 -10.21 -3.18 -10.29
C ALA A 5 -10.79 -3.36 -11.70
N ILE A 6 -9.96 -3.63 -12.72
CA ILE A 6 -10.42 -3.87 -14.10
C ILE A 6 -11.20 -5.19 -14.23
N ARG A 7 -10.90 -6.19 -13.39
CA ARG A 7 -11.49 -7.53 -13.48
C ARG A 7 -12.74 -7.68 -12.59
N ASP A 8 -13.10 -6.66 -11.83
CA ASP A 8 -14.25 -6.69 -10.93
C ASP A 8 -15.56 -6.49 -11.71
N PRO A 9 -16.63 -7.27 -11.44
CA PRO A 9 -17.92 -7.10 -12.10
C PRO A 9 -18.67 -5.83 -11.67
N ASP A 10 -18.32 -5.24 -10.53
CA ASP A 10 -18.94 -4.03 -9.99
C ASP A 10 -18.10 -2.77 -10.35
N PRO A 11 -18.72 -1.57 -10.40
CA PRO A 11 -17.99 -0.34 -10.71
C PRO A 11 -17.00 0.02 -9.59
N VAL A 12 -15.70 0.01 -9.90
CA VAL A 12 -14.62 0.36 -8.97
C VAL A 12 -14.05 1.75 -9.28
N VAL A 13 -14.04 2.65 -8.29
CA VAL A 13 -13.33 3.94 -8.37
C VAL A 13 -11.89 3.74 -7.89
N PHE A 14 -10.94 3.95 -8.79
CA PHE A 14 -9.50 3.89 -8.48
C PHE A 14 -8.96 5.31 -8.31
N LEU A 15 -8.44 5.63 -7.13
CA LEU A 15 -7.91 6.94 -6.79
C LEU A 15 -6.37 6.86 -6.81
N GLU A 16 -5.76 7.44 -7.85
CA GLU A 16 -4.30 7.56 -7.96
C GLU A 16 -3.84 8.88 -7.33
N ASN A 17 -2.69 8.86 -6.65
CA ASN A 17 -2.05 10.07 -6.13
C ASN A 17 -0.93 10.49 -7.09
N GLU A 18 -0.98 11.73 -7.56
CA GLU A 18 -0.02 12.31 -8.49
C GLU A 18 1.40 12.41 -7.92
N LEU A 19 1.53 12.64 -6.61
CA LEU A 19 2.82 12.84 -5.95
C LEU A 19 3.72 11.60 -6.04
N LEU A 20 3.12 10.41 -6.08
CA LEU A 20 3.83 9.14 -6.09
C LEU A 20 4.38 8.75 -7.45
N TYR A 21 4.01 9.46 -8.53
CA TYR A 21 4.63 9.20 -9.83
C TYR A 21 6.12 9.60 -9.84
N GLY A 22 6.56 10.46 -8.93
CA GLY A 22 7.96 10.87 -8.78
C GLY A 22 8.83 9.88 -8.01
N ASP A 23 8.23 9.00 -7.22
CA ASP A 23 8.94 8.10 -6.32
C ASP A 23 9.06 6.68 -6.88
N SER A 24 10.23 6.08 -6.71
CA SER A 24 10.51 4.71 -7.16
C SER A 24 10.49 3.74 -5.99
N PHE A 25 9.63 2.72 -6.09
CA PHE A 25 9.53 1.66 -5.09
C PHE A 25 10.14 0.35 -5.61
N PRO A 26 10.72 -0.49 -4.73
CA PRO A 26 11.20 -1.80 -5.11
C PRO A 26 10.01 -2.68 -5.55
N VAL A 27 10.05 -3.14 -6.80
CA VAL A 27 9.02 -4.02 -7.38
C VAL A 27 9.53 -5.45 -7.37
N SER A 28 8.78 -6.38 -6.76
CA SER A 28 9.13 -7.81 -6.78
C SER A 28 8.85 -8.44 -8.14
N ALA A 29 9.55 -9.54 -8.46
CA ALA A 29 9.32 -10.29 -9.70
C ALA A 29 7.89 -10.87 -9.78
N GLU A 30 7.26 -11.21 -8.65
CA GLU A 30 5.87 -11.67 -8.66
C GLU A 30 4.88 -10.55 -9.00
N ALA A 31 5.16 -9.30 -8.63
CA ALA A 31 4.29 -8.18 -8.94
C ALA A 31 4.19 -7.89 -10.45
N LEU A 32 5.27 -8.18 -11.18
CA LEU A 32 5.36 -8.05 -12.64
C LEU A 32 4.60 -9.16 -13.40
N ASP A 33 4.23 -10.25 -12.73
CA ASP A 33 3.51 -11.33 -13.37
C ASP A 33 2.07 -10.91 -13.74
N SER A 34 1.61 -11.38 -14.90
CA SER A 34 0.28 -11.05 -15.45
C SER A 34 -0.89 -11.60 -14.63
N SER A 35 -0.66 -12.65 -13.84
CA SER A 35 -1.63 -13.28 -12.95
C SER A 35 -1.68 -12.64 -11.57
N PHE A 36 -0.67 -11.83 -11.20
CA PHE A 36 -0.63 -11.19 -9.89
C PHE A 36 -1.79 -10.20 -9.70
N CYS A 37 -2.70 -10.56 -8.80
CA CYS A 37 -3.87 -9.78 -8.42
C CYS A 37 -3.96 -9.72 -6.89
N LEU A 38 -4.01 -8.50 -6.37
CA LEU A 38 -4.28 -8.26 -4.95
C LEU A 38 -5.80 -8.20 -4.74
N PRO A 39 -6.33 -8.85 -3.69
CA PRO A 39 -7.77 -8.83 -3.41
C PRO A 39 -8.22 -7.43 -2.99
N ILE A 40 -9.35 -6.97 -3.55
CA ILE A 40 -10.00 -5.72 -3.16
C ILE A 40 -10.61 -5.89 -1.77
N GLY A 41 -10.50 -4.86 -0.93
CA GLY A 41 -11.06 -4.86 0.43
C GLY A 41 -10.21 -5.57 1.48
N LYS A 42 -9.00 -6.03 1.14
CA LYS A 42 -8.02 -6.50 2.13
C LYS A 42 -6.92 -5.46 2.34
N ALA A 43 -6.81 -4.97 3.57
CA ALA A 43 -5.69 -4.15 3.98
C ALA A 43 -4.43 -5.00 4.16
N LYS A 44 -3.27 -4.45 3.81
CA LYS A 44 -1.97 -5.05 4.09
C LYS A 44 -1.50 -4.56 5.46
N ILE A 45 -1.02 -5.47 6.29
CA ILE A 45 -0.31 -5.11 7.51
C ILE A 45 1.12 -4.81 7.08
N GLU A 46 1.53 -3.54 7.15
CA GLU A 46 2.90 -3.13 6.86
C GLU A 46 3.86 -3.49 8.00
N ARG A 47 3.39 -3.38 9.25
CA ARG A 47 4.15 -3.71 10.47
C ARG A 47 3.22 -4.25 11.56
N GLU A 48 3.70 -5.24 12.33
CA GLU A 48 2.99 -5.77 13.50
C GLU A 48 3.31 -4.93 14.75
N GLY A 49 2.29 -4.60 15.54
CA GLY A 49 2.42 -3.84 16.78
C GLY A 49 1.32 -4.22 17.79
N ASN A 50 1.59 -4.03 19.08
CA ASN A 50 0.68 -4.45 20.17
C ASN A 50 0.02 -3.30 20.93
N ASP A 51 0.52 -2.07 20.82
CA ASP A 51 0.10 -0.95 21.66
C ASP A 51 -0.98 -0.09 21.00
N VAL A 52 -0.84 0.19 19.71
CA VAL A 52 -1.75 1.04 18.93
C VAL A 52 -1.90 0.47 17.52
N THR A 53 -3.12 0.56 16.96
CA THR A 53 -3.38 0.25 15.56
C THR A 53 -3.46 1.54 14.76
N VAL A 54 -2.53 1.74 13.83
CA VAL A 54 -2.57 2.83 12.85
C VAL A 54 -3.18 2.29 11.56
N ASN A 55 -4.32 2.85 11.15
CA ASN A 55 -4.97 2.52 9.89
C ASN A 55 -4.93 3.75 8.97
N HIS A 56 -4.25 3.61 7.84
CA HIS A 56 -4.17 4.65 6.83
C HIS A 56 -4.64 4.08 5.49
N CYS A 57 -5.39 4.90 4.77
CA CYS A 57 -5.77 4.66 3.39
C CYS A 57 -5.30 5.89 2.62
N PHE A 58 -4.74 5.69 1.43
CA PHE A 58 -3.83 6.61 0.71
C PHE A 58 -2.36 6.39 1.09
N LEU A 59 -1.40 6.94 0.34
CA LEU A 59 -0.11 6.26 0.09
C LEU A 59 1.14 6.98 0.61
N GLU A 60 1.02 8.17 1.20
CA GLU A 60 2.21 8.83 1.79
C GLU A 60 2.44 8.40 3.24
N ASP A 61 1.38 8.09 4.00
CA ASP A 61 1.56 7.93 5.45
C ASP A 61 2.01 6.54 5.86
N GLY A 62 1.93 5.51 5.00
CA GLY A 62 2.40 4.16 5.36
C GLY A 62 3.92 4.08 5.51
N TRP A 63 4.65 4.71 4.58
CA TRP A 63 6.11 4.78 4.63
C TRP A 63 6.60 5.83 5.61
N LEU A 64 5.93 6.98 5.68
CA LEU A 64 6.20 7.99 6.70
C LEU A 64 5.98 7.44 8.10
N CYS A 65 4.89 6.71 8.37
CA CYS A 65 4.65 6.08 9.66
C CYS A 65 5.71 5.01 9.97
N SER A 66 6.23 4.30 8.96
CA SER A 66 7.35 3.37 9.16
C SER A 66 8.64 4.11 9.53
N LYS A 67 8.88 5.30 8.97
CA LYS A 67 10.01 6.17 9.32
C LYS A 67 9.88 6.84 10.67
N ASP A 68 8.71 7.41 10.98
CA ASP A 68 8.43 8.07 12.25
C ASP A 68 8.61 7.09 13.42
N GLU A 69 8.25 5.81 13.22
CA GLU A 69 8.50 4.75 14.21
C GLU A 69 9.97 4.29 14.26
N GLU A 70 10.72 4.31 13.16
CA GLU A 70 12.17 4.04 13.16
C GLU A 70 12.92 5.13 13.94
N GLU A 71 12.57 6.40 13.72
CA GLU A 71 13.09 7.56 14.46
C GLU A 71 12.69 7.52 15.95
N ALA A 72 11.47 7.07 16.27
CA ALA A 72 11.03 6.89 17.66
C ALA A 72 11.69 5.70 18.38
N GLY A 73 12.20 4.72 17.64
CA GLY A 73 12.93 3.57 18.18
C GLY A 73 14.40 3.84 18.52
N GLU A 74 14.97 4.94 18.00
CA GLU A 74 16.37 5.34 18.21
C GLU A 74 16.58 6.35 19.36
N SER A 75 15.52 6.79 20.06
CA SER A 75 15.58 7.74 21.18
C SER A 75 15.60 7.10 22.57
#